data_AF-A0A2M7PHG6-F1
#
_entry.id   AF-A0A2M7PHG6-F1
#
_cell.length_a   1.000
_cell.length_b   1.000
_cell.length_c   1.000
_cell.angle_alpha   90.00
_cell.angle_beta   90.00
_cell.angle_gamma   90.00
#
_symmetry.space_group_name_H-M   'P 1'
#
loop_
_entity.id
_entity.type
_entity.pdbx_description
1 polymer ?
#
loop_
_entity_poly.entity_id
_entity_poly.type
_entity_poly.pdbx_seq_one_letter_code
_entity_poly.pdbx_strand_id
1 'polypeptide(L)'
;MKQEIYLENTIIKPGISARESGARKRGLLSYLREGGFPCAGVKKYSCHEHLEMNKDKDYTAGSKDKDLKTAADRVELERARGEVYTFFAGAFSQEPSREWVDRLLGPAGMSAILDFCDDREVIEEFRALISEYAQGKWQFEDFQVDFDGLFRVPGDRYVHPYESVYRQQETTGRRPDKSMLMGKEALEVSEIYRKECLAPRDSEAVFPDEFGVELEFMAHLCNRAAAALDKKESKRAADISREQREFIRGHLSRWCFPCLENIAARAETPLYSIFARMLTGFMREEEIAVSQE
;
A
#
# COMPACT_ATOMS: atom_id res chain seq x y z
N MET A 1 -4.09 -23.38 -32.25
CA MET A 1 -4.10 -22.02 -32.80
C MET A 1 -3.90 -21.09 -31.62
N LYS A 2 -2.67 -20.56 -31.44
CA LYS A 2 -2.33 -19.63 -30.36
C LYS A 2 -2.79 -18.24 -30.79
N GLN A 3 -3.55 -17.55 -29.95
CA GLN A 3 -3.79 -16.11 -30.12
C GLN A 3 -3.03 -15.38 -29.01
N GLU A 4 -1.98 -14.69 -29.43
CA GLU A 4 -1.22 -13.71 -28.68
C GLU A 4 -2.12 -12.49 -28.43
N ILE A 5 -2.29 -12.11 -27.17
CA ILE A 5 -2.90 -10.83 -26.79
C ILE A 5 -1.76 -9.84 -26.67
N TYR A 6 -1.74 -8.86 -27.57
CA TYR A 6 -0.86 -7.71 -27.53
C TYR A 6 -1.23 -6.81 -26.35
N LEU A 7 -0.33 -6.70 -25.37
CA LEU A 7 -0.33 -5.64 -24.36
C LEU A 7 0.28 -4.38 -25.01
N GLU A 8 -0.56 -3.48 -25.51
CA GLU A 8 -0.11 -2.18 -26.01
C GLU A 8 0.14 -1.21 -24.84
N ASN A 9 1.42 -1.04 -24.51
CA ASN A 9 2.10 0.20 -24.16
C ASN A 9 1.31 1.29 -23.40
N THR A 10 1.17 1.12 -22.08
CA THR A 10 1.07 2.27 -21.18
C THR A 10 2.43 2.97 -21.18
N ILE A 11 2.48 4.16 -21.78
CA ILE A 11 3.68 5.02 -21.83
C ILE A 11 4.03 5.44 -20.40
N ILE A 12 4.96 4.73 -19.76
CA ILE A 12 5.60 5.16 -18.52
C ILE A 12 6.45 6.38 -18.90
N LYS A 13 6.04 7.59 -18.50
CA LYS A 13 6.87 8.78 -18.67
C LYS A 13 8.17 8.61 -17.88
N PRO A 14 9.35 8.73 -18.51
CA PRO A 14 10.60 8.73 -17.78
C PRO A 14 10.79 10.09 -17.09
N GLY A 15 11.14 10.04 -15.80
CA GLY A 15 11.70 11.17 -15.08
C GLY A 15 10.69 12.07 -14.38
N ILE A 16 10.11 11.59 -13.27
CA ILE A 16 9.63 12.48 -12.22
C ILE A 16 10.73 12.58 -11.17
N SER A 17 11.15 13.80 -10.83
CA SER A 17 12.20 14.00 -9.83
C SER A 17 11.73 13.55 -8.44
N ALA A 18 12.65 13.10 -7.57
CA ALA A 18 12.31 12.71 -6.19
C ALA A 18 11.57 13.80 -5.41
N ARG A 19 11.80 15.08 -5.75
CA ARG A 19 11.10 16.24 -5.19
C ARG A 19 9.64 16.34 -5.65
N GLU A 20 9.36 16.00 -6.90
CA GLU A 20 8.00 15.93 -7.45
C GLU A 20 7.27 14.67 -6.96
N SER A 21 7.95 13.53 -6.81
CA SER A 21 7.37 12.34 -6.16
C SER A 21 7.05 12.58 -4.68
N GLY A 22 7.96 13.21 -3.93
CA GLY A 22 7.71 13.61 -2.53
C GLY A 22 6.63 14.68 -2.40
N ALA A 23 6.54 15.61 -3.36
CA ALA A 23 5.48 16.62 -3.38
C ALA A 23 4.09 16.05 -3.61
N ARG A 24 3.99 15.07 -4.51
CA ARG A 24 2.73 14.39 -4.82
C ARG A 24 2.18 13.62 -3.62
N LYS A 25 3.06 12.99 -2.84
CA LYS A 25 2.67 12.20 -1.67
C LYS A 25 2.17 13.06 -0.46
N ARG A 26 2.20 14.40 -0.52
CA ARG A 26 1.81 15.30 0.61
C ARG A 26 0.32 15.55 0.78
N GLY A 27 -0.53 15.39 -0.23
CA GLY A 27 -1.96 15.67 -0.04
C GLY A 27 -2.67 14.66 0.86
N LEU A 28 -2.28 13.39 0.74
CA LEU A 28 -2.74 12.32 1.64
C LEU A 28 -2.36 12.59 3.10
N LEU A 29 -1.23 13.26 3.37
CA LEU A 29 -0.80 13.68 4.70
C LEU A 29 -1.83 14.57 5.39
N SER A 30 -2.29 15.62 4.70
CA SER A 30 -3.30 16.54 5.24
C SER A 30 -4.61 15.81 5.47
N TYR A 31 -5.02 15.00 4.50
CA TYR A 31 -6.26 14.23 4.56
C TYR A 31 -6.31 13.25 5.74
N LEU A 32 -5.26 12.45 5.93
CA LEU A 32 -5.18 11.48 7.03
C LEU A 32 -5.11 12.16 8.41
N ARG A 33 -4.31 13.23 8.57
CA ARG A 33 -4.15 13.94 9.85
C ARG A 33 -5.44 14.58 10.35
N GLU A 34 -6.29 14.98 9.44
CA GLU A 34 -7.57 15.59 9.79
C GLU A 34 -8.67 14.55 10.02
N GLY A 35 -8.37 13.25 9.94
CA GLY A 35 -9.30 12.14 10.20
C GLY A 35 -9.79 11.40 8.95
N GLY A 36 -9.01 11.37 7.87
CA GLY A 36 -9.34 10.68 6.61
C GLY A 36 -9.19 9.16 6.61
N PHE A 37 -9.36 8.50 7.76
CA PHE A 37 -9.20 7.04 7.87
C PHE A 37 -10.50 6.29 7.57
N PRO A 38 -10.43 5.14 6.88
CA PRO A 38 -11.59 4.27 6.62
C PRO A 38 -12.37 3.91 7.89
N CYS A 39 -11.66 3.62 8.99
CA CYS A 39 -12.20 3.59 10.35
C CYS A 39 -11.13 3.81 11.44
N ALA A 40 -11.54 3.91 12.71
CA ALA A 40 -10.63 3.96 13.86
C ALA A 40 -10.10 2.55 14.19
N GLY A 41 -8.78 2.33 14.07
CA GLY A 41 -8.16 1.04 14.43
C GLY A 41 -7.20 0.46 13.40
N VAL A 42 -6.43 1.30 12.69
CA VAL A 42 -5.71 0.95 11.45
C VAL A 42 -4.67 -0.16 11.58
N LYS A 43 -4.29 -0.53 12.81
CA LYS A 43 -3.13 -1.38 13.03
C LYS A 43 -3.50 -2.80 13.44
N LYS A 44 -3.32 -3.76 12.55
CA LYS A 44 -3.46 -5.19 12.84
C LYS A 44 -2.27 -5.72 13.62
N TYR A 45 -1.12 -5.05 13.54
CA TYR A 45 0.07 -5.38 14.33
C TYR A 45 0.43 -4.26 15.32
N SER A 46 1.08 -4.62 16.41
CA SER A 46 1.63 -3.68 17.38
C SER A 46 3.02 -4.11 17.82
N CYS A 47 3.88 -3.14 18.11
CA CYS A 47 5.14 -3.42 18.78
C CYS A 47 4.83 -3.86 20.21
N HIS A 48 5.39 -4.99 20.65
CA HIS A 48 5.43 -5.28 22.08
C HIS A 48 6.29 -4.21 22.78
N GLU A 49 5.75 -3.51 23.77
CA GLU A 49 6.58 -2.67 24.63
C GLU A 49 7.59 -3.55 25.37
N HIS A 50 8.86 -3.12 25.29
CA HIS A 50 10.08 -3.74 25.83
C HIS A 50 10.62 -4.99 25.10
N LEU A 51 11.67 -4.76 24.29
CA LEU A 51 13.00 -5.34 24.45
C LEU A 51 14.00 -4.50 23.63
N GLU A 52 14.77 -3.62 24.28
CA GLU A 52 16.01 -3.10 23.69
C GLU A 52 17.00 -4.27 23.60
N MET A 53 17.18 -4.87 22.41
CA MET A 53 18.28 -5.81 22.17
C MET A 53 18.79 -5.74 20.73
N ASN A 54 19.78 -4.86 20.51
CA ASN A 54 21.17 -5.24 20.17
C ASN A 54 21.91 -4.00 19.63
N LYS A 55 22.62 -3.33 20.54
CA LYS A 55 23.83 -2.58 20.20
C LYS A 55 24.90 -3.62 19.90
N ASP A 56 25.42 -3.61 18.68
CA ASP A 56 26.77 -4.03 18.28
C ASP A 56 26.75 -4.64 16.89
N LYS A 57 26.91 -3.79 15.87
CA LYS A 57 27.71 -4.12 14.67
C LYS A 57 28.39 -2.84 14.20
N ASP A 58 29.63 -2.70 14.65
CA ASP A 58 30.59 -1.77 14.10
C ASP A 58 30.84 -2.16 12.64
N TYR A 59 30.52 -1.28 11.71
CA TYR A 59 30.80 -1.47 10.28
C TYR A 59 30.88 -0.11 9.63
N THR A 60 32.03 0.14 9.02
CA THR A 60 32.47 1.42 8.46
C THR A 60 31.65 1.80 7.23
N ALA A 61 31.24 3.08 7.21
CA ALA A 61 30.39 3.67 6.19
C ALA A 61 31.14 3.89 4.87
N GLY A 62 30.49 3.53 3.76
CA GLY A 62 30.96 3.89 2.44
C GLY A 62 29.90 3.68 1.36
N SER A 63 29.06 4.68 1.14
CA SER A 63 28.69 5.12 -0.22
C SER A 63 27.95 6.46 -0.13
N LYS A 64 28.19 7.31 -1.14
CA LYS A 64 27.60 8.65 -1.28
C LYS A 64 26.36 8.52 -2.17
N ASP A 65 25.16 8.65 -1.61
CA ASP A 65 23.94 8.84 -2.39
C ASP A 65 23.87 10.29 -2.89
N LYS A 66 24.07 10.45 -4.19
CA LYS A 66 23.77 11.67 -4.93
C LYS A 66 22.37 11.50 -5.51
N ASP A 67 21.38 12.13 -4.88
CA ASP A 67 20.18 12.76 -5.51
C ASP A 67 18.98 12.99 -4.56
N LEU A 68 19.22 13.07 -3.24
CA LEU A 68 18.32 13.74 -2.28
C LEU A 68 19.07 14.92 -1.66
N LYS A 69 18.75 16.16 -2.08
CA LYS A 69 19.60 17.34 -1.81
C LYS A 69 19.63 17.81 -0.35
N THR A 70 18.71 17.38 0.51
CA THR A 70 18.81 17.58 1.97
C THR A 70 18.29 16.39 2.77
N ALA A 71 18.76 16.21 4.01
CA ALA A 71 18.23 15.19 4.92
C ALA A 71 16.73 15.43 5.25
N ALA A 72 16.28 16.69 5.22
CA ALA A 72 14.88 17.05 5.42
C ALA A 72 13.98 16.51 4.30
N ASP A 73 14.41 16.62 3.04
CA ASP A 73 13.66 16.07 1.90
C ASP A 73 13.48 14.55 2.01
N ARG A 74 14.49 13.84 2.56
CA ARG A 74 14.43 12.39 2.79
C ARG A 74 13.40 12.02 3.87
N VAL A 75 13.38 12.78 4.97
CA VAL A 75 12.39 12.58 6.05
C VAL A 75 10.98 12.77 5.49
N GLU A 76 10.75 13.85 4.75
CA GLU A 76 9.44 14.15 4.19
C GLU A 76 8.99 13.06 3.21
N LEU A 77 9.89 12.57 2.35
CA LEU A 77 9.60 11.49 1.42
C LEU A 77 9.18 10.20 2.16
N GLU A 78 9.93 9.80 3.19
CA GLU A 78 9.59 8.60 3.98
C GLU A 78 8.23 8.73 4.68
N ARG A 79 7.94 9.90 5.28
CA ARG A 79 6.63 10.13 5.91
C ARG A 79 5.49 10.04 4.89
N ALA A 80 5.68 10.68 3.74
CA ALA A 80 4.67 10.71 2.69
C ALA A 80 4.44 9.30 2.10
N ARG A 81 5.51 8.50 1.90
CA ARG A 81 5.39 7.08 1.53
C ARG A 81 4.59 6.29 2.58
N GLY A 82 4.93 6.46 3.86
CA GLY A 82 4.24 5.75 4.95
C GLY A 82 2.74 6.04 5.01
N GLU A 83 2.32 7.25 4.65
CA GLU A 83 0.91 7.64 4.61
C GLU A 83 0.15 7.02 3.45
N VAL A 84 0.76 6.95 2.26
CA VAL A 84 0.18 6.24 1.12
C VAL A 84 -0.08 4.79 1.49
N TYR A 85 0.93 4.11 2.04
CA TYR A 85 0.80 2.74 2.52
C TYR A 85 -0.30 2.61 3.57
N THR A 86 -0.37 3.54 4.53
CA THR A 86 -1.39 3.53 5.59
C THR A 86 -2.81 3.70 5.00
N PHE A 87 -2.99 4.61 4.05
CA PHE A 87 -4.27 4.85 3.40
C PHE A 87 -4.78 3.59 2.70
N PHE A 88 -3.94 2.95 1.87
CA PHE A 88 -4.34 1.75 1.14
C PHE A 88 -4.46 0.50 2.03
N ALA A 89 -3.64 0.39 3.09
CA ALA A 89 -3.82 -0.64 4.11
C ALA A 89 -5.23 -0.56 4.72
N GLY A 90 -5.67 0.64 5.08
CA GLY A 90 -7.04 0.86 5.56
C GLY A 90 -8.08 0.55 4.48
N ALA A 91 -7.90 1.10 3.27
CA ALA A 91 -8.89 0.99 2.21
C ALA A 91 -9.18 -0.45 1.77
N PHE A 92 -8.21 -1.36 1.87
CA PHE A 92 -8.37 -2.77 1.47
C PHE A 92 -8.58 -3.74 2.62
N SER A 93 -8.43 -3.33 3.88
CA SER A 93 -8.64 -4.20 5.05
C SER A 93 -9.80 -3.80 5.96
N GLN A 94 -10.30 -2.57 5.86
CA GLN A 94 -11.37 -2.07 6.70
C GLN A 94 -12.61 -1.75 5.87
N GLU A 95 -13.75 -2.20 6.38
CA GLU A 95 -15.04 -1.84 5.82
C GLU A 95 -15.22 -0.31 5.90
N PRO A 96 -15.67 0.35 4.82
CA PRO A 96 -15.80 1.79 4.81
C PRO A 96 -16.90 2.24 5.79
N SER A 97 -16.65 3.34 6.49
CA SER A 97 -17.68 4.05 7.27
C SER A 97 -18.32 5.18 6.46
N ARG A 98 -19.56 5.55 6.80
CA ARG A 98 -20.27 6.66 6.14
C ARG A 98 -19.48 7.96 6.26
N GLU A 99 -18.97 8.23 7.45
CA GLU A 99 -18.16 9.41 7.73
C GLU A 99 -16.92 9.47 6.85
N TRP A 100 -16.26 8.33 6.61
CA TRP A 100 -15.10 8.28 5.73
C TRP A 100 -15.48 8.48 4.26
N VAL A 101 -16.54 7.83 3.77
CA VAL A 101 -17.00 8.00 2.38
C VAL A 101 -17.40 9.44 2.10
N ASP A 102 -18.21 10.05 2.98
CA ASP A 102 -18.65 11.44 2.84
C ASP A 102 -17.46 12.41 2.78
N ARG A 103 -16.43 12.16 3.59
CA ARG A 103 -15.23 12.97 3.61
C ARG A 103 -14.36 12.77 2.37
N LEU A 104 -14.16 11.51 1.97
CA LEU A 104 -13.36 11.13 0.80
C LEU A 104 -13.98 11.70 -0.47
N LEU A 105 -15.30 11.58 -0.62
CA LEU A 105 -16.04 12.09 -1.77
C LEU A 105 -16.41 13.58 -1.62
N GLY A 106 -15.72 14.29 -0.73
CA GLY A 106 -15.81 15.73 -0.54
C GLY A 106 -14.55 16.49 -1.01
N PRO A 107 -14.48 17.81 -0.76
CA PRO A 107 -13.36 18.65 -1.20
C PRO A 107 -11.98 18.18 -0.68
N ALA A 108 -11.94 17.65 0.55
CA ALA A 108 -10.71 17.18 1.17
C ALA A 108 -10.11 15.97 0.42
N GLY A 109 -10.94 14.97 0.08
CA GLY A 109 -10.46 13.82 -0.68
C GLY A 109 -10.08 14.19 -2.12
N MET A 110 -10.81 15.10 -2.77
CA MET A 110 -10.42 15.61 -4.08
C MET A 110 -9.02 16.26 -4.06
N SER A 111 -8.75 17.10 -3.06
CA SER A 111 -7.42 17.69 -2.88
C SER A 111 -6.35 16.61 -2.69
N ALA A 112 -6.64 15.61 -1.85
CA ALA A 112 -5.71 14.52 -1.57
C ALA A 112 -5.36 13.71 -2.83
N ILE A 113 -6.35 13.42 -3.68
CA ILE A 113 -6.15 12.67 -4.92
C ILE A 113 -5.37 13.49 -5.97
N LEU A 114 -5.67 14.77 -6.12
CA LEU A 114 -4.93 15.65 -7.05
C LEU A 114 -3.45 15.79 -6.69
N ASP A 115 -3.15 15.79 -5.39
CA ASP A 115 -1.76 15.80 -4.96
C ASP A 115 -1.12 14.44 -5.24
N PHE A 116 -1.77 13.33 -4.89
CA PHE A 116 -1.17 12.00 -4.96
C PHE A 116 -1.04 11.42 -6.37
N CYS A 117 -2.07 11.56 -7.20
CA CYS A 117 -2.18 10.90 -8.50
C CYS A 117 -2.04 11.93 -9.63
N ASP A 118 -1.27 11.61 -10.66
CA ASP A 118 -1.13 12.42 -11.88
C ASP A 118 -1.77 11.78 -13.13
N ASP A 119 -2.39 10.61 -12.97
CA ASP A 119 -3.17 9.97 -14.02
C ASP A 119 -4.48 10.76 -14.22
N ARG A 120 -4.54 11.46 -15.36
CA ARG A 120 -5.69 12.27 -15.74
C ARG A 120 -6.98 11.44 -15.76
N GLU A 121 -6.94 10.21 -16.26
CA GLU A 121 -8.16 9.39 -16.34
C GLU A 121 -8.68 9.05 -14.95
N VAL A 122 -7.79 8.66 -14.03
CA VAL A 122 -8.13 8.38 -12.63
C VAL A 122 -8.71 9.63 -11.94
N ILE A 123 -8.12 10.80 -12.17
CA ILE A 123 -8.61 12.06 -11.61
C ILE A 123 -10.01 12.42 -12.13
N GLU A 124 -10.25 12.28 -13.45
CA GLU A 124 -11.57 12.55 -14.03
C GLU A 124 -12.62 11.55 -13.55
N GLU A 125 -12.26 10.28 -13.43
CA GLU A 125 -13.15 9.23 -12.91
C GLU A 125 -13.52 9.48 -11.45
N PHE A 126 -12.55 9.90 -10.62
CA PHE A 126 -12.84 10.27 -9.23
C PHE A 126 -13.70 11.51 -9.12
N ARG A 127 -13.48 12.52 -9.99
CA ARG A 127 -14.36 13.70 -10.04
C ARG A 127 -15.79 13.31 -10.46
N ALA A 128 -15.94 12.40 -11.40
CA ALA A 128 -17.24 11.86 -11.78
C ALA A 128 -17.90 11.14 -10.60
N LEU A 129 -17.16 10.28 -9.88
CA LEU A 129 -17.65 9.59 -8.68
C LEU A 129 -18.17 10.57 -7.62
N ILE A 130 -17.42 11.64 -7.32
CA ILE A 130 -17.86 12.70 -6.39
C ILE A 130 -19.21 13.31 -6.84
N SER A 131 -19.31 13.66 -8.13
CA SER A 131 -20.53 14.25 -8.70
C SER A 131 -21.71 13.27 -8.64
N GLU A 132 -21.48 12.01 -8.96
CA GLU A 132 -22.47 10.94 -8.94
C GLU A 132 -22.96 10.64 -7.52
N TYR A 133 -22.06 10.63 -6.54
CA TYR A 133 -22.41 10.50 -5.12
C TYR A 133 -23.26 11.69 -4.64
N ALA A 134 -22.86 12.92 -4.98
CA ALA A 134 -23.63 14.13 -4.64
C ALA A 134 -25.02 14.17 -5.29
N GLN A 135 -25.18 13.54 -6.45
CA GLN A 135 -26.47 13.40 -7.15
C GLN A 135 -27.31 12.21 -6.64
N GLY A 136 -26.77 11.41 -5.72
CA GLY A 136 -27.44 10.25 -5.15
C GLY A 136 -27.46 9.02 -6.06
N LYS A 137 -26.65 8.99 -7.13
CA LYS A 137 -26.49 7.78 -7.97
C LYS A 137 -25.84 6.65 -7.17
N TRP A 138 -24.91 6.99 -6.29
CA TRP A 138 -24.28 6.09 -5.33
C TRP A 138 -24.67 6.48 -3.92
N GLN A 139 -24.89 5.48 -3.08
CA GLN A 139 -25.09 5.60 -1.64
C GLN A 139 -23.90 4.98 -0.92
N PHE A 140 -23.71 5.35 0.34
CA PHE A 140 -22.66 4.77 1.19
C PHE A 140 -22.71 3.24 1.21
N GLU A 141 -23.92 2.68 1.32
CA GLU A 141 -24.18 1.25 1.37
C GLU A 141 -23.68 0.51 0.12
N ASP A 142 -23.66 1.17 -1.05
CA ASP A 142 -23.15 0.56 -2.28
C ASP A 142 -21.64 0.25 -2.15
N PHE A 143 -20.89 1.14 -1.50
CA PHE A 143 -19.45 0.92 -1.25
C PHE A 143 -19.20 -0.15 -0.19
N GLN A 144 -20.08 -0.30 0.81
CA GLN A 144 -19.99 -1.42 1.76
C GLN A 144 -20.24 -2.77 1.09
N VAL A 145 -21.30 -2.85 0.27
CA VAL A 145 -21.63 -4.07 -0.49
C VAL A 145 -20.51 -4.44 -1.46
N ASP A 146 -19.89 -3.44 -2.09
CA ASP A 146 -18.75 -3.68 -2.96
C ASP A 146 -17.52 -4.17 -2.19
N PHE A 147 -17.21 -3.55 -1.05
CA PHE A 147 -16.13 -4.01 -0.15
C PHE A 147 -16.33 -5.46 0.29
N ASP A 148 -17.53 -5.80 0.76
CA ASP A 148 -17.84 -7.15 1.23
C ASP A 148 -17.71 -8.17 0.09
N GLY A 149 -18.22 -7.83 -1.10
CA GLY A 149 -18.14 -8.68 -2.29
C GLY A 149 -16.70 -8.89 -2.78
N LEU A 150 -15.83 -7.91 -2.61
CA LEU A 150 -14.42 -7.98 -3.00
C LEU A 150 -13.55 -8.71 -1.96
N PHE A 151 -13.73 -8.44 -0.67
CA PHE A 151 -12.73 -8.79 0.36
C PHE A 151 -13.22 -9.74 1.46
N ARG A 152 -14.54 -9.94 1.64
CA ARG A 152 -15.07 -10.72 2.79
C ARG A 152 -15.91 -11.92 2.40
N VAL A 153 -16.85 -11.75 1.47
CA VAL A 153 -17.86 -12.76 1.14
C VAL A 153 -17.41 -13.54 -0.09
N PRO A 154 -17.09 -14.85 0.04
CA PRO A 154 -16.74 -15.66 -1.12
C PRO A 154 -17.89 -15.69 -2.14
N GLY A 155 -17.57 -15.36 -3.39
CA GLY A 155 -18.51 -15.30 -4.51
C GLY A 155 -17.78 -14.94 -5.80
N ASP A 156 -18.50 -14.68 -6.87
CA ASP A 156 -17.91 -14.42 -8.20
C ASP A 156 -17.01 -13.17 -8.24
N ARG A 157 -17.28 -12.20 -7.35
CA ARG A 157 -16.51 -10.94 -7.23
C ARG A 157 -15.34 -11.02 -6.26
N TYR A 158 -15.29 -12.07 -5.44
CA TYR A 158 -14.30 -12.19 -4.37
C TYR A 158 -12.88 -12.24 -4.94
N VAL A 159 -12.02 -11.38 -4.41
CA VAL A 159 -10.59 -11.38 -4.64
C VAL A 159 -9.93 -12.00 -3.43
N HIS A 160 -8.90 -12.83 -3.62
CA HIS A 160 -8.12 -13.36 -2.51
C HIS A 160 -7.01 -12.37 -2.15
N PRO A 161 -7.11 -11.56 -1.07
CA PRO A 161 -6.11 -10.53 -0.78
C PRO A 161 -4.88 -11.13 -0.05
N TYR A 162 -4.33 -12.26 -0.50
CA TYR A 162 -3.25 -12.96 0.21
C TYR A 162 -2.09 -13.30 -0.74
N GLU A 163 -0.85 -13.00 -0.36
CA GLU A 163 0.33 -13.31 -1.16
C GLU A 163 0.38 -14.80 -1.53
N SER A 164 0.19 -15.67 -0.54
CA SER A 164 0.38 -17.11 -0.71
C SER A 164 -0.52 -17.70 -1.81
N VAL A 165 -1.71 -17.12 -2.01
CA VAL A 165 -2.65 -17.55 -3.06
C VAL A 165 -2.08 -17.25 -4.44
N TYR A 166 -1.59 -16.03 -4.67
CA TYR A 166 -1.02 -15.63 -5.96
C TYR A 166 0.29 -16.35 -6.26
N ARG A 167 1.14 -16.53 -5.25
CA ARG A 167 2.45 -17.20 -5.40
C ARG A 167 2.30 -18.70 -5.66
N GLN A 168 1.33 -19.34 -5.02
CA GLN A 168 0.99 -20.74 -5.33
C GLN A 168 0.28 -20.89 -6.68
N GLN A 169 -0.54 -19.92 -7.10
CA GLN A 169 -1.13 -19.92 -8.43
C GLN A 169 -0.06 -19.80 -9.53
N GLU A 170 0.91 -18.89 -9.37
CA GLU A 170 2.04 -18.71 -10.29
C GLU A 170 2.84 -20.02 -10.48
N THR A 171 3.08 -20.74 -9.38
CA THR A 171 3.90 -21.96 -9.39
C THR A 171 3.15 -23.23 -9.80
N THR A 172 1.88 -23.37 -9.41
CA THR A 172 1.11 -24.61 -9.63
C THR A 172 0.12 -24.54 -10.78
N GLY A 173 -0.20 -23.34 -11.28
CA GLY A 173 -1.23 -23.10 -12.29
C GLY A 173 -2.66 -23.43 -11.82
N ARG A 174 -2.84 -23.79 -10.53
CA ARG A 174 -4.14 -24.12 -9.96
C ARG A 174 -4.94 -22.86 -9.68
N ARG A 175 -6.27 -22.98 -9.75
CA ARG A 175 -7.15 -21.89 -9.31
C ARG A 175 -6.92 -21.61 -7.81
N PRO A 176 -7.06 -20.33 -7.39
CA PRO A 176 -7.09 -19.96 -5.99
C PRO A 176 -8.00 -20.87 -5.17
N ASP A 177 -7.50 -21.37 -4.05
CA ASP A 177 -8.27 -22.15 -3.10
C ASP A 177 -7.84 -21.80 -1.66
N LYS A 178 -8.74 -22.00 -0.70
CA LYS A 178 -8.48 -21.73 0.72
C LYS A 178 -7.33 -22.57 1.30
N SER A 179 -7.03 -23.74 0.72
CA SER A 179 -5.85 -24.53 1.13
C SER A 179 -4.52 -23.83 0.87
N MET A 180 -4.52 -22.76 0.06
CA MET A 180 -3.32 -21.98 -0.24
C MET A 180 -3.03 -20.90 0.83
N LEU A 181 -3.97 -20.59 1.72
CA LEU A 181 -3.77 -19.64 2.83
C LEU A 181 -2.73 -20.17 3.82
N MET A 182 -2.04 -19.25 4.52
CA MET A 182 -0.95 -19.60 5.45
C MET A 182 0.16 -20.44 4.79
N GLY A 183 0.46 -20.12 3.52
CA GLY A 183 1.51 -20.76 2.75
C GLY A 183 2.92 -20.39 3.23
N LYS A 184 3.92 -20.75 2.42
CA LYS A 184 5.33 -20.44 2.71
C LYS A 184 5.54 -18.94 2.94
N GLU A 185 4.90 -18.11 2.11
CA GLU A 185 5.03 -16.66 2.11
C GLU A 185 4.48 -16.05 3.40
N ALA A 186 3.32 -16.52 3.88
CA ALA A 186 2.76 -16.15 5.18
C ALA A 186 3.72 -16.40 6.35
N LEU A 187 4.43 -17.53 6.33
CA LEU A 187 5.44 -17.84 7.35
C LEU A 187 6.67 -16.93 7.24
N GLU A 188 7.10 -16.61 6.02
CA GLU A 188 8.23 -15.70 5.76
C GLU A 188 7.93 -14.28 6.27
N VAL A 189 6.78 -13.71 5.90
CA VAL A 189 6.40 -12.36 6.37
C VAL A 189 6.13 -12.33 7.87
N SER A 190 5.55 -13.39 8.44
CA SER A 190 5.38 -13.48 9.91
C SER A 190 6.72 -13.45 10.65
N GLU A 191 7.76 -14.09 10.11
CA GLU A 191 9.11 -14.08 10.70
C GLU A 191 9.77 -12.71 10.54
N ILE A 192 9.52 -12.00 9.44
CA ILE A 192 9.94 -10.60 9.25
C ILE A 192 9.30 -9.71 10.33
N TYR A 193 7.98 -9.82 10.56
CA TYR A 193 7.28 -9.04 11.58
C TYR A 193 7.83 -9.31 12.97
N ARG A 194 8.12 -10.57 13.29
CA ARG A 194 8.71 -10.96 14.57
C ARG A 194 10.10 -10.36 14.79
N LYS A 195 10.93 -10.27 13.74
CA LYS A 195 12.25 -9.59 13.81
C LYS A 195 12.11 -8.10 14.09
N GLU A 196 11.00 -7.50 13.69
CA GLU A 196 10.62 -6.11 14.00
C GLU A 196 9.86 -5.96 15.32
N CYS A 197 9.80 -7.02 16.14
CA CYS A 197 9.08 -7.06 17.41
C CYS A 197 7.58 -6.71 17.26
N LEU A 198 7.01 -6.94 16.07
CA LEU A 198 5.60 -6.78 15.78
C LEU A 198 4.86 -8.08 16.06
N ALA A 199 3.71 -7.97 16.72
CA ALA A 199 2.77 -9.06 16.91
C ALA A 199 1.34 -8.62 16.57
N PRO A 200 0.45 -9.56 16.18
CA PRO A 200 -0.96 -9.26 15.99
C PRO A 200 -1.56 -8.59 17.22
N ARG A 201 -2.45 -7.62 17.03
CA ARG A 201 -3.27 -7.09 18.13
C ARG A 201 -4.35 -8.12 18.46
N ASP A 202 -4.38 -8.56 19.71
CA ASP A 202 -5.38 -9.48 20.27
C ASP A 202 -5.42 -10.91 19.65
N SER A 203 -6.42 -11.70 20.07
CA SER A 203 -6.64 -13.10 19.67
C SER A 203 -7.27 -13.26 18.29
N GLU A 204 -7.20 -12.25 17.42
CA GLU A 204 -7.75 -12.33 16.07
C GLU A 204 -6.86 -13.20 15.18
N ALA A 205 -7.48 -14.07 14.39
CA ALA A 205 -6.78 -14.84 13.38
C ALA A 205 -6.40 -13.89 12.22
N VAL A 206 -5.25 -13.24 12.34
CA VAL A 206 -4.69 -12.37 11.31
C VAL A 206 -3.82 -13.21 10.36
N PHE A 207 -4.11 -13.13 9.07
CA PHE A 207 -3.23 -13.69 8.05
C PHE A 207 -2.08 -12.70 7.81
N PRO A 208 -0.83 -13.09 8.04
CA PRO A 208 0.30 -12.17 8.01
C PRO A 208 0.61 -11.71 6.58
N ASP A 209 0.21 -12.46 5.55
CA ASP A 209 0.37 -12.12 4.13
C ASP A 209 -0.88 -11.51 3.50
N GLU A 210 -1.82 -11.02 4.32
CA GLU A 210 -2.95 -10.25 3.82
C GLU A 210 -2.46 -8.91 3.24
N PHE A 211 -3.04 -8.47 2.12
CA PHE A 211 -2.56 -7.30 1.39
C PHE A 211 -2.44 -6.05 2.26
N GLY A 212 -3.48 -5.72 3.03
CA GLY A 212 -3.43 -4.55 3.91
C GLY A 212 -2.45 -4.70 5.08
N VAL A 213 -2.15 -5.92 5.53
CA VAL A 213 -1.13 -6.17 6.56
C VAL A 213 0.27 -5.90 6.01
N GLU A 214 0.58 -6.36 4.78
CA GLU A 214 1.85 -6.05 4.13
C GLU A 214 2.03 -4.55 3.85
N LEU A 215 0.95 -3.87 3.45
CA LEU A 215 0.96 -2.41 3.28
C LEU A 215 1.17 -1.70 4.63
N GLU A 216 0.52 -2.14 5.70
CA GLU A 216 0.73 -1.59 7.05
C GLU A 216 2.19 -1.78 7.50
N PHE A 217 2.79 -2.92 7.20
CA PHE A 217 4.20 -3.18 7.50
C PHE A 217 5.13 -2.21 6.76
N MET A 218 4.87 -1.93 5.48
CA MET A 218 5.62 -0.91 4.75
C MET A 218 5.45 0.49 5.34
N ALA A 219 4.23 0.85 5.77
CA ALA A 219 4.00 2.10 6.49
C ALA A 219 4.82 2.17 7.78
N HIS A 220 4.94 1.07 8.52
CA HIS A 220 5.77 0.97 9.71
C HIS A 220 7.26 1.22 9.40
N LEU A 221 7.80 0.57 8.37
CA LEU A 221 9.21 0.77 7.96
C LEU A 221 9.48 2.20 7.50
N CYS A 222 8.57 2.82 6.73
CA CYS A 222 8.70 4.21 6.30
C CYS A 222 8.74 5.18 7.51
N ASN A 223 7.87 4.99 8.49
CA ASN A 223 7.87 5.81 9.70
C ASN A 223 9.14 5.63 10.54
N ARG A 224 9.69 4.41 10.63
CA ARG A 224 10.98 4.15 11.29
C ARG A 224 12.14 4.83 10.56
N ALA A 225 12.17 4.77 9.23
CA ALA A 225 13.18 5.43 8.43
C ALA A 225 13.15 6.95 8.62
N ALA A 226 11.95 7.56 8.58
CA ALA A 226 11.76 8.98 8.87
C ALA A 226 12.28 9.36 10.27
N ALA A 227 11.93 8.58 11.30
CA ALA A 227 12.38 8.84 12.67
C ALA A 227 13.90 8.68 12.85
N ALA A 228 14.53 7.71 12.18
CA ALA A 228 15.99 7.56 12.19
C ALA A 228 16.68 8.74 11.50
N LEU A 229 16.12 9.23 10.39
CA LEU A 229 16.62 10.41 9.69
C LEU A 229 16.49 11.69 10.52
N ASP A 230 15.36 11.91 11.21
CA ASP A 230 15.17 13.03 12.15
C ASP A 230 16.24 13.04 13.25
N LYS A 231 16.58 11.85 13.78
CA LYS A 231 17.62 11.64 14.80
C LYS A 231 19.04 11.67 14.23
N LYS A 232 19.21 11.84 12.92
CA LYS A 232 20.50 11.79 12.20
C LYS A 232 21.23 10.44 12.35
N GLU A 233 20.48 9.37 12.55
CA GLU A 233 20.98 7.98 12.64
C GLU A 233 21.15 7.39 11.23
N SER A 234 22.06 7.95 10.41
CA SER A 234 22.17 7.65 8.98
C SER A 234 22.35 6.15 8.65
N LYS A 235 23.12 5.42 9.47
CA LYS A 235 23.32 3.97 9.27
C LYS A 235 22.01 3.20 9.46
N ARG A 236 21.29 3.50 10.54
CA ARG A 236 19.98 2.89 10.83
C ARG A 236 18.96 3.21 9.74
N ALA A 237 18.92 4.45 9.27
CA ALA A 237 18.05 4.84 8.16
C ALA A 237 18.37 4.05 6.87
N ALA A 238 19.66 3.83 6.58
CA ALA A 238 20.08 3.02 5.43
C ALA A 238 19.73 1.54 5.59
N ASP A 239 19.85 0.99 6.81
CA ASP A 239 19.45 -0.39 7.11
C ASP A 239 17.95 -0.59 6.92
N ILE A 240 17.11 0.32 7.42
CA ILE A 240 15.66 0.27 7.23
C ILE A 240 15.28 0.45 5.75
N SER A 241 15.95 1.35 5.03
CA SER A 241 15.75 1.51 3.58
C SER A 241 16.04 0.21 2.82
N ARG A 242 17.07 -0.53 3.23
CA ARG A 242 17.36 -1.86 2.67
C ARG A 242 16.24 -2.86 2.98
N GLU A 243 15.74 -2.89 4.23
CA GLU A 243 14.61 -3.76 4.62
C GLU A 243 13.35 -3.47 3.79
N GLN A 244 13.01 -2.19 3.57
CA GLN A 244 11.90 -1.78 2.70
C GLN A 244 12.07 -2.34 1.27
N ARG A 245 13.27 -2.22 0.70
CA ARG A 245 13.58 -2.72 -0.65
C ARG A 245 13.48 -4.24 -0.75
N GLU A 246 14.02 -4.93 0.25
CA GLU A 246 13.94 -6.40 0.33
C GLU A 246 12.50 -6.87 0.44
N PHE A 247 11.68 -6.19 1.24
CA PHE A 247 10.25 -6.51 1.38
C PHE A 247 9.49 -6.27 0.07
N ILE A 248 9.69 -5.13 -0.60
CA ILE A 248 9.07 -4.85 -1.90
C ILE A 248 9.43 -5.91 -2.94
N ARG A 249 10.74 -6.22 -3.11
CA ARG A 249 11.23 -7.18 -4.11
C ARG A 249 10.82 -8.63 -3.81
N GLY A 250 10.82 -9.01 -2.54
CA GLY A 250 10.58 -10.39 -2.10
C GLY A 250 9.10 -10.74 -1.99
N HIS A 251 8.28 -9.76 -1.60
CA HIS A 251 6.87 -9.90 -1.26
C HIS A 251 6.01 -8.99 -2.14
N LEU A 252 5.66 -7.78 -1.70
CA LEU A 252 4.63 -6.93 -2.33
C LEU A 252 4.64 -6.90 -3.87
N SER A 253 5.78 -6.61 -4.53
CA SER A 253 5.80 -6.47 -6.01
C SER A 253 5.61 -7.79 -6.76
N ARG A 254 5.77 -8.93 -6.09
CA ARG A 254 5.62 -10.27 -6.68
C ARG A 254 4.17 -10.66 -6.90
N TRP A 255 3.22 -9.99 -6.24
CA TRP A 255 1.82 -10.42 -6.25
C TRP A 255 0.80 -9.26 -6.24
N CYS A 256 1.20 -8.05 -5.82
CA CYS A 256 0.23 -6.95 -5.69
C CYS A 256 -0.40 -6.57 -7.03
N PHE A 257 0.33 -6.61 -8.14
CA PHE A 257 -0.18 -6.20 -9.46
C PHE A 257 -1.35 -7.05 -9.96
N PRO A 258 -1.25 -8.40 -10.03
CA PRO A 258 -2.41 -9.21 -10.38
C PRO A 258 -3.53 -9.12 -9.33
N CYS A 259 -3.22 -8.88 -8.06
CA CYS A 259 -4.26 -8.61 -7.05
C CYS A 259 -5.04 -7.33 -7.36
N LEU A 260 -4.35 -6.23 -7.63
CA LEU A 260 -4.95 -4.94 -7.98
C LEU A 260 -5.74 -5.00 -9.28
N GLU A 261 -5.25 -5.70 -10.30
CA GLU A 261 -5.99 -5.93 -11.54
C GLU A 261 -7.32 -6.66 -11.26
N ASN A 262 -7.28 -7.69 -10.41
CA ASN A 262 -8.48 -8.42 -10.01
C ASN A 262 -9.47 -7.54 -9.23
N ILE A 263 -8.98 -6.67 -8.33
CA ILE A 263 -9.83 -5.70 -7.60
C ILE A 263 -10.49 -4.74 -8.60
N ALA A 264 -9.71 -4.15 -9.51
CA ALA A 264 -10.23 -3.22 -10.50
C ALA A 264 -11.26 -3.85 -11.45
N ALA A 265 -11.05 -5.11 -11.84
CA ALA A 265 -11.94 -5.82 -12.76
C ALA A 265 -13.25 -6.31 -12.10
N ARG A 266 -13.27 -6.49 -10.77
CA ARG A 266 -14.42 -7.07 -10.04
C ARG A 266 -15.19 -6.07 -9.18
N ALA A 267 -14.69 -4.85 -9.03
CA ALA A 267 -15.40 -3.78 -8.33
C ALA A 267 -16.69 -3.42 -9.08
N GLU A 268 -17.80 -3.29 -8.35
CA GLU A 268 -19.09 -2.83 -8.89
C GLU A 268 -19.25 -1.31 -8.78
N THR A 269 -18.52 -0.68 -7.84
CA THR A 269 -18.45 0.77 -7.69
C THR A 269 -17.12 1.29 -8.27
N PRO A 270 -17.06 2.54 -8.75
CA PRO A 270 -15.80 3.12 -9.22
C PRO A 270 -14.72 3.21 -8.13
N LEU A 271 -15.11 3.28 -6.86
CA LEU A 271 -14.20 3.58 -5.74
C LEU A 271 -13.01 2.60 -5.66
N TYR A 272 -13.29 1.30 -5.58
CA TYR A 272 -12.23 0.30 -5.42
C TYR A 272 -11.42 0.06 -6.71
N SER A 273 -12.02 0.30 -7.88
CA SER A 273 -11.29 0.30 -9.16
C SER A 273 -10.30 1.45 -9.26
N ILE A 274 -10.74 2.68 -8.92
CA ILE A 274 -9.88 3.87 -8.82
C ILE A 274 -8.72 3.61 -7.86
N PHE A 275 -9.00 3.09 -6.67
CA PHE A 275 -7.98 2.79 -5.67
C PHE A 275 -6.97 1.73 -6.13
N ALA A 276 -7.44 0.68 -6.80
CA ALA A 276 -6.56 -0.34 -7.34
C ALA A 276 -5.61 0.21 -8.40
N ARG A 277 -6.10 1.08 -9.29
CA ARG A 277 -5.28 1.78 -10.30
C ARG A 277 -4.27 2.74 -9.68
N MET A 278 -4.71 3.50 -8.68
CA MET A 278 -3.87 4.43 -7.92
C MET A 278 -2.71 3.70 -7.22
N LEU A 279 -3.01 2.62 -6.49
CA LEU A 279 -1.97 1.83 -5.82
C LEU A 279 -1.07 1.12 -6.85
N THR A 280 -1.60 0.69 -8.00
CA THR A 280 -0.78 0.14 -9.09
C THR A 280 0.26 1.15 -9.58
N GLY A 281 -0.14 2.41 -9.80
CA GLY A 281 0.78 3.48 -10.18
C GLY A 281 1.87 3.69 -9.13
N PHE A 282 1.49 3.79 -7.86
CA PHE A 282 2.44 3.93 -6.76
C PHE A 282 3.41 2.75 -6.62
N MET A 283 2.92 1.51 -6.69
CA MET A 283 3.77 0.33 -6.59
C MET A 283 4.77 0.20 -7.75
N ARG A 284 4.41 0.70 -8.96
CA ARG A 284 5.37 0.80 -10.07
C ARG A 284 6.47 1.83 -9.79
N GLU A 285 6.14 2.97 -9.20
CA GLU A 285 7.16 3.94 -8.76
C GLU A 285 8.10 3.33 -7.71
N GLU A 286 7.54 2.58 -6.76
CA GLU A 286 8.33 1.89 -5.73
C GLU A 286 9.24 0.82 -6.37
N GLU A 287 8.75 -0.01 -7.29
CA GLU A 287 9.57 -1.02 -7.99
C GLU A 287 10.72 -0.40 -8.80
N ILE A 288 10.48 0.72 -9.47
CA ILE A 288 11.52 1.47 -10.21
C ILE A 288 12.56 2.02 -9.23
N ALA A 289 12.13 2.66 -8.14
CA ALA A 289 13.03 3.23 -7.14
C ALA A 289 13.92 2.14 -6.52
N VAL A 290 13.33 0.97 -6.26
CA VAL A 290 14.08 -0.17 -5.74
C VAL A 290 15.02 -0.77 -6.79
N SER A 291 14.71 -0.74 -8.10
CA SER A 291 15.54 -1.37 -9.15
C SER A 291 16.76 -0.55 -9.61
N GLN A 292 16.83 0.73 -9.27
CA GLN A 292 17.88 1.67 -9.72
C GLN A 292 19.10 1.76 -8.77
N GLU A 293 19.11 1.00 -7.69
CA GLU A 293 20.22 0.87 -6.71
C GLU A 293 20.86 -0.52 -6.72
#